data_AF-A0A7X4FPC4-F1
#
_entry.id   AF-A0A7X4FPC4-F1
#
_cell.length_a   1.000
_cell.length_b   1.000
_cell.length_c   1.000
_cell.angle_alpha   90.00
_cell.angle_beta   90.00
_cell.angle_gamma   90.00
#
_symmetry.space_group_name_H-M   'P 1'
#
loop_
_entity.id
_entity.type
_entity.pdbx_description
1 polymer ?
#
loop_
_entity_poly.entity_id
_entity_poly.type
_entity_poly.pdbx_seq_one_letter_code
_entity_poly.pdbx_strand_id
1 'polypeptide(L)'
;MNAEGGLERRTRDELVPSEFDFEQHVSTLSLGLQSSARSADVLLLPATFGDEHPGGFPELTPDVFGYLREHLPEGVTVEAAVDEEDYAEYSFWSSIEIILPVLLVADLTTIDVVTSLLVAYVKNLLTRERLKDGHVRSNIHVVVSPDGSIALNHAYEGPADTFERAMADLSRHIENRQGTTENREDPCA
;
A
#
# COMPACT_ATOMS: atom_id res chain seq x y z
N MET A 1 30.11 -31.36 22.78
CA MET A 1 29.56 -31.76 21.47
C MET A 1 28.17 -32.30 21.73
N ASN A 2 27.17 -31.59 21.19
CA ASN A 2 25.86 -32.07 20.72
C ASN A 2 25.00 -30.80 20.59
N ALA A 3 25.02 -30.22 19.40
CA ALA A 3 24.12 -29.15 19.00
C ALA A 3 22.83 -29.81 18.51
N GLU A 4 21.74 -29.64 19.26
CA GLU A 4 20.40 -29.92 18.76
C GLU A 4 19.97 -28.73 17.92
N GLY A 5 20.01 -28.90 16.60
CA GLY A 5 19.48 -27.95 15.64
C GLY A 5 17.96 -27.98 15.69
N GLY A 6 17.38 -27.05 16.46
CA GLY A 6 15.98 -26.68 16.35
C GLY A 6 15.76 -26.00 14.99
N LEU A 7 15.09 -26.69 14.08
CA LEU A 7 14.53 -26.11 12.87
C LEU A 7 13.35 -25.23 13.31
N GLU A 8 13.63 -24.00 13.71
CA GLU A 8 12.59 -23.01 13.96
C GLU A 8 11.89 -22.71 12.64
N ARG A 9 10.65 -23.18 12.53
CA ARG A 9 9.69 -22.73 11.52
C ARG A 9 9.45 -21.25 11.77
N ARG A 10 10.20 -20.39 11.08
CA ARG A 10 9.94 -18.95 11.07
C ARG A 10 8.53 -18.72 10.53
N THR A 11 7.71 -18.13 11.37
CA THR A 11 6.31 -17.80 11.12
C THR A 11 6.20 -16.77 10.01
N ARG A 12 5.13 -16.92 9.25
CA ARG A 12 4.74 -16.27 8.00
C ARG A 12 4.24 -14.82 8.22
N ASP A 13 4.78 -14.12 9.22
CA ASP A 13 4.24 -12.86 9.79
C ASP A 13 5.20 -11.66 9.78
N GLU A 14 6.42 -11.78 9.23
CA GLU A 14 7.42 -10.71 9.29
C GLU A 14 7.70 -10.10 7.90
N LEU A 15 6.74 -9.41 7.29
CA LEU A 15 7.01 -8.47 6.16
C LEU A 15 6.02 -7.30 6.10
N VAL A 16 5.68 -6.76 7.27
CA VAL A 16 5.10 -5.42 7.36
C VAL A 16 6.22 -4.55 7.92
N PRO A 17 6.68 -3.48 7.23
CA PRO A 17 7.56 -2.51 7.88
C PRO A 17 6.78 -2.01 9.09
N SER A 18 7.23 -2.39 10.29
CA SER A 18 6.52 -2.02 11.52
C SER A 18 6.53 -0.51 11.73
N GLU A 19 7.43 0.22 11.07
CA GLU A 19 7.47 1.69 11.04
C GLU A 19 8.06 2.14 9.68
N PHE A 20 7.21 2.49 8.71
CA PHE A 20 7.67 3.29 7.57
C PHE A 20 7.80 4.74 8.05
N ASP A 21 9.03 5.21 8.22
CA ASP A 21 9.30 6.62 8.51
C ASP A 21 9.25 7.43 7.21
N PHE A 22 8.09 8.03 6.96
CA PHE A 22 7.83 8.87 5.79
C PHE A 22 8.84 10.00 5.65
N GLU A 23 9.17 10.68 6.75
CA GLU A 23 10.07 11.83 6.71
C GLU A 23 11.52 11.40 6.42
N GLN A 24 11.96 10.30 7.03
CA GLN A 24 13.26 9.73 6.72
C GLN A 24 13.33 9.32 5.25
N HIS A 25 12.32 8.61 4.72
CA HIS A 25 12.30 8.16 3.33
C HIS A 25 12.29 9.34 2.35
N VAL A 26 11.38 10.29 2.52
CA VAL A 26 11.28 11.48 1.66
C VAL A 26 12.59 12.27 1.66
N SER A 27 13.28 12.39 2.80
CA SER A 27 14.53 13.14 2.87
C SER A 27 15.66 12.59 1.98
N THR A 28 15.56 11.33 1.56
CA THR A 28 16.55 10.69 0.66
C THR A 28 16.28 10.95 -0.83
N LEU A 29 15.08 11.41 -1.18
CA LEU A 29 14.67 11.69 -2.57
C LEU A 29 15.28 13.00 -3.08
N SER A 30 15.32 13.18 -4.40
CA SER A 30 15.71 14.45 -5.02
C SER A 30 14.79 15.60 -4.59
N LEU A 31 15.32 16.83 -4.53
CA LEU A 31 14.59 18.01 -4.06
C LEU A 31 13.27 18.26 -4.80
N GLY A 32 13.23 17.96 -6.11
CA GLY A 32 12.01 18.07 -6.90
C GLY A 32 10.96 17.06 -6.46
N LEU A 33 11.37 15.80 -6.28
CA LEU A 33 10.50 14.71 -5.90
C LEU A 33 10.03 14.81 -4.44
N GLN A 34 10.85 15.36 -3.53
CA GLN A 34 10.44 15.65 -2.16
C GLN A 34 9.18 16.50 -2.08
N SER A 35 9.09 17.53 -2.94
CA SER A 35 7.94 18.42 -2.95
C SER A 35 6.70 17.69 -3.46
N SER A 36 6.83 16.95 -4.57
CA SER A 36 5.73 16.15 -5.13
C SER A 36 5.24 15.07 -4.17
N ALA A 37 6.15 14.32 -3.55
CA ALA A 37 5.82 13.24 -2.61
C ALA A 37 5.10 13.73 -1.35
N ARG A 38 5.43 14.94 -0.85
CA ARG A 38 4.72 15.57 0.28
C ARG A 38 3.34 16.10 -0.07
N SER A 39 3.12 16.47 -1.33
CA SER A 39 1.85 16.99 -1.81
C SER A 39 0.93 15.92 -2.39
N ALA A 40 1.43 14.70 -2.59
CA ALA A 40 0.68 13.63 -3.24
C ALA A 40 -0.41 13.07 -2.33
N ASP A 41 -1.61 12.85 -2.87
CA ASP A 41 -2.72 12.23 -2.14
C ASP A 41 -2.52 10.71 -2.02
N VAL A 42 -1.82 10.12 -2.98
CA VAL A 42 -1.42 8.72 -3.01
C VAL A 42 0.06 8.61 -3.34
N LEU A 43 0.82 7.93 -2.50
CA LEU A 43 2.25 7.72 -2.71
C LEU A 43 2.55 6.22 -2.76
N LEU A 44 3.18 5.78 -3.84
CA LEU A 44 3.66 4.40 -3.99
C LEU A 44 5.04 4.31 -3.35
N LEU A 45 5.19 3.36 -2.44
CA LEU A 45 6.41 3.18 -1.66
C LEU A 45 7.16 1.92 -2.10
N PRO A 46 8.51 1.94 -2.09
CA PRO A 46 9.27 0.72 -2.23
C PRO A 46 8.97 -0.19 -1.03
N ALA A 47 8.83 -1.48 -1.32
CA ALA A 47 8.66 -2.51 -0.31
C ALA A 47 10.01 -3.16 0.00
N THR A 48 10.15 -3.65 1.22
CA THR A 48 11.26 -4.55 1.58
C THR A 48 10.71 -5.97 1.61
N PHE A 49 11.32 -6.87 0.82
CA PHE A 49 10.93 -8.27 0.75
C PHE A 49 11.99 -9.13 1.43
N GLY A 50 12.02 -9.06 2.76
CA GLY A 50 13.00 -9.75 3.60
C GLY A 50 14.37 -9.09 3.57
N ASP A 51 15.31 -9.69 4.31
CA ASP A 51 16.67 -9.16 4.47
C ASP A 51 17.47 -9.16 3.16
N GLU A 52 17.07 -9.96 2.17
CA GLU A 52 17.80 -10.16 0.90
C GLU A 52 17.43 -9.13 -0.18
N HIS A 53 16.33 -8.39 -0.01
CA HIS A 53 15.83 -7.40 -0.97
C HIS A 53 15.56 -6.06 -0.28
N PRO A 54 16.62 -5.32 0.09
CA PRO A 54 16.49 -4.02 0.74
C PRO A 54 16.02 -2.97 -0.27
N GLY A 55 14.70 -2.78 -0.32
CA GLY A 55 14.06 -1.71 -1.09
C GLY A 55 13.89 -2.02 -2.57
N GLY A 56 12.66 -1.84 -3.05
CA GLY A 56 12.30 -1.87 -4.46
C GLY A 56 10.81 -2.14 -4.65
N PHE A 57 10.37 -2.06 -5.89
CA PHE A 57 8.97 -2.11 -6.25
C PHE A 57 8.59 -3.48 -6.83
N PRO A 58 7.39 -4.00 -6.57
CA PRO A 58 6.86 -5.14 -7.33
C PRO A 58 6.80 -4.83 -8.83
N GLU A 59 6.95 -5.84 -9.67
CA GLU A 59 6.83 -5.77 -11.14
C GLU A 59 5.58 -5.04 -11.65
N LEU A 60 4.45 -5.14 -10.94
CA LEU A 60 3.21 -4.50 -11.35
C LEU A 60 3.13 -3.00 -11.02
N THR A 61 4.16 -2.43 -10.37
CA THR A 61 4.12 -1.04 -9.90
C THR A 61 3.95 -0.03 -11.03
N PRO A 62 4.66 -0.09 -12.18
CA PRO A 62 4.47 0.88 -13.25
C PRO A 62 3.05 0.84 -13.83
N ASP A 63 2.49 -0.37 -13.98
CA ASP A 63 1.13 -0.57 -14.45
C ASP A 63 0.10 -0.01 -13.47
N VAL A 64 0.26 -0.27 -12.16
CA VAL A 64 -0.62 0.27 -11.12
C VAL A 64 -0.51 1.79 -11.04
N PHE A 65 0.72 2.33 -11.10
CA PHE A 65 0.96 3.77 -11.08
C PHE A 65 0.28 4.47 -12.26
N GLY A 66 0.47 3.94 -13.47
CA GLY A 66 -0.19 4.45 -14.68
C GLY A 66 -1.71 4.36 -14.58
N TYR A 67 -2.23 3.22 -14.13
CA TYR A 67 -3.67 3.02 -13.96
C TYR A 67 -4.29 4.03 -12.98
N LEU A 68 -3.68 4.23 -11.81
CA LEU A 68 -4.13 5.22 -10.83
C LEU A 68 -4.10 6.62 -11.41
N ARG A 69 -3.00 7.01 -12.06
CA ARG A 69 -2.85 8.34 -12.66
C ARG A 69 -3.92 8.65 -13.71
N GLU A 70 -4.39 7.64 -14.44
CA GLU A 70 -5.43 7.78 -15.47
C GLU A 70 -6.86 7.79 -14.92
N HIS A 71 -7.10 7.17 -13.77
CA HIS A 71 -8.46 6.90 -13.25
C HIS A 71 -8.78 7.61 -11.94
N LEU A 72 -7.80 8.21 -11.28
CA LEU A 72 -8.04 9.04 -10.11
C LEU A 72 -8.87 10.28 -10.50
N PRO A 73 -9.77 10.74 -9.62
CA PRO A 73 -10.55 11.94 -9.85
C PRO A 73 -9.66 13.17 -10.09
N GLU A 74 -10.21 14.15 -10.81
CA GLU A 74 -9.53 15.43 -11.01
C GLU A 74 -9.18 16.07 -9.66
N GLY A 75 -7.91 16.48 -9.51
CA GLY A 75 -7.40 17.07 -8.28
C GLY A 75 -6.81 16.06 -7.28
N VAL A 76 -7.02 14.75 -7.46
CA VAL A 76 -6.33 13.71 -6.68
C VAL A 76 -5.05 13.31 -7.42
N THR A 77 -3.95 13.33 -6.70
CA THR A 77 -2.60 13.17 -7.22
C THR A 77 -1.97 11.86 -6.74
N VAL A 78 -1.16 11.25 -7.61
CA VAL A 78 -0.40 10.04 -7.30
C VAL A 78 1.05 10.24 -7.68
N GLU A 79 1.97 9.81 -6.81
CA GLU A 79 3.41 9.86 -7.02
C GLU A 79 4.07 8.54 -6.61
N ALA A 80 5.26 8.24 -7.14
CA ALA A 80 6.12 7.17 -6.66
C ALA A 80 7.29 7.74 -5.85
N ALA A 81 7.54 7.22 -4.65
CA ALA A 81 8.57 7.70 -3.73
C ALA A 81 9.96 7.16 -4.08
N VAL A 82 10.41 7.41 -5.31
CA VAL A 82 11.69 6.92 -5.85
C VAL A 82 12.13 7.80 -7.02
N ASP A 83 13.41 8.15 -7.05
CA ASP A 83 13.98 8.80 -8.22
C ASP A 83 14.13 7.80 -9.37
N GLU A 84 13.93 8.23 -10.61
CA GLU A 84 13.96 7.33 -11.78
C GLU A 84 15.28 6.54 -11.89
N GLU A 85 16.40 7.13 -11.48
CA GLU A 85 17.72 6.50 -11.50
C GLU A 85 17.90 5.42 -10.41
N ASP A 86 17.11 5.51 -9.33
CA ASP A 86 17.12 4.59 -8.20
C ASP A 86 15.96 3.57 -8.27
N TYR A 87 15.16 3.59 -9.35
CA TYR A 87 14.07 2.66 -9.54
C TYR A 87 14.58 1.22 -9.68
N ALA A 88 14.28 0.40 -8.67
CA ALA A 88 14.55 -1.02 -8.66
C ALA A 88 13.25 -1.80 -8.63
N GLU A 89 13.13 -2.79 -9.51
CA GLU A 89 11.94 -3.64 -9.66
C GLU A 89 12.28 -5.09 -9.32
N TYR A 90 11.37 -5.75 -8.61
CA TYR A 90 11.42 -7.16 -8.29
C TYR A 90 10.30 -7.90 -9.01
N SER A 91 10.69 -8.82 -9.89
CA SER A 91 9.80 -9.80 -10.48
C SER A 91 9.73 -11.03 -9.59
N PHE A 92 8.51 -11.32 -9.12
CA PHE A 92 8.22 -12.54 -8.40
C PHE A 92 7.76 -13.59 -9.41
N TRP A 93 8.54 -14.64 -9.60
CA TRP A 93 8.35 -15.68 -10.61
C TRP A 93 7.17 -16.64 -10.33
N SER A 94 6.07 -16.17 -9.74
CA SER A 94 4.90 -17.01 -9.52
C SER A 94 3.73 -16.53 -10.38
N SER A 95 3.28 -17.39 -11.30
CA SER A 95 2.18 -17.10 -12.22
C SER A 95 0.81 -16.93 -11.54
N ILE A 96 0.77 -16.95 -10.21
CA ILE A 96 -0.46 -16.94 -9.42
C ILE A 96 -0.49 -15.83 -8.37
N GLU A 97 0.61 -15.11 -8.13
CA GLU A 97 0.67 -14.08 -7.08
C GLU A 97 0.73 -12.68 -7.71
N ILE A 98 -0.26 -11.87 -7.37
CA ILE A 98 -0.38 -10.46 -7.75
C ILE A 98 0.09 -9.66 -6.53
N ILE A 99 1.25 -9.04 -6.65
CA ILE A 99 1.82 -8.22 -5.58
C ILE A 99 1.66 -6.77 -5.99
N LEU A 100 0.79 -6.04 -5.26
CA LEU A 100 0.57 -4.62 -5.46
C LEU A 100 1.67 -3.81 -4.74
N PRO A 101 2.00 -2.59 -5.23
CA PRO A 101 2.88 -1.70 -4.51
C PRO A 101 2.30 -1.34 -3.14
N VAL A 102 3.19 -1.00 -2.21
CA VAL A 102 2.78 -0.43 -0.93
C VAL A 102 2.24 0.97 -1.19
N LEU A 103 1.07 1.28 -0.68
CA LEU A 103 0.44 2.58 -0.85
C LEU A 103 0.40 3.35 0.46
N LEU A 104 0.74 4.62 0.41
CA LEU A 104 0.46 5.60 1.44
C LEU A 104 -0.64 6.52 0.93
N VAL A 105 -1.76 6.60 1.64
CA VAL A 105 -2.91 7.45 1.28
C VAL A 105 -3.03 8.58 2.30
N ALA A 106 -3.10 9.82 1.81
CA ALA A 106 -2.97 11.02 2.62
C ALA A 106 -4.17 11.31 3.52
N ASP A 107 -5.36 10.82 3.15
CA ASP A 107 -6.58 11.07 3.89
C ASP A 107 -7.64 9.97 3.72
N LEU A 108 -8.65 10.02 4.60
CA LEU A 108 -9.71 9.03 4.68
C LEU A 108 -10.78 9.15 3.58
N THR A 109 -10.82 10.23 2.81
CA THR A 109 -11.76 10.36 1.67
C THR A 109 -11.17 9.76 0.40
N THR A 110 -9.85 9.86 0.24
CA THR A 110 -9.12 9.30 -0.92
C THR A 110 -9.09 7.77 -0.89
N ILE A 111 -9.11 7.16 0.29
CA ILE A 111 -8.98 5.70 0.44
C ILE A 111 -10.12 4.90 -0.23
N ASP A 112 -11.36 5.36 -0.21
CA ASP A 112 -12.49 4.64 -0.82
C ASP A 112 -12.38 4.62 -2.34
N VAL A 113 -11.86 5.72 -2.90
CA VAL A 113 -11.58 5.81 -4.34
C VAL A 113 -10.43 4.88 -4.70
N VAL A 114 -9.32 4.94 -3.96
CA VAL A 114 -8.13 4.11 -4.21
C VAL A 114 -8.46 2.63 -4.10
N THR A 115 -9.12 2.19 -3.03
CA THR A 115 -9.50 0.78 -2.84
C THR A 115 -10.42 0.29 -3.95
N SER A 116 -11.39 1.09 -4.38
CA SER A 116 -12.26 0.76 -5.53
C SER A 116 -11.48 0.59 -6.83
N LEU A 117 -10.50 1.47 -7.09
CA LEU A 117 -9.63 1.39 -8.27
C LEU A 117 -8.73 0.17 -8.23
N LEU A 118 -8.16 -0.18 -7.06
CA LEU A 118 -7.35 -1.40 -6.93
C LEU A 118 -8.16 -2.67 -7.16
N VAL A 119 -9.39 -2.72 -6.64
CA VAL A 119 -10.31 -3.84 -6.91
C VAL A 119 -10.60 -3.97 -8.41
N ALA A 120 -10.88 -2.86 -9.08
CA ALA A 120 -11.11 -2.84 -10.52
C ALA A 120 -9.85 -3.30 -11.30
N TYR A 121 -8.68 -2.79 -10.92
CA TYR A 121 -7.40 -3.16 -11.51
C TYR A 121 -7.13 -4.67 -11.38
N VAL A 122 -7.24 -5.23 -10.17
CA VAL A 122 -7.02 -6.67 -9.92
C VAL A 122 -8.00 -7.52 -10.73
N LYS A 123 -9.30 -7.17 -10.76
CA LYS A 123 -10.29 -7.89 -11.56
C LYS A 123 -9.97 -7.87 -13.07
N ASN A 124 -9.54 -6.72 -13.57
CA ASN A 124 -9.14 -6.56 -14.96
C ASN A 124 -7.88 -7.39 -15.27
N LEU A 125 -6.89 -7.39 -14.37
CA LEU A 125 -5.66 -8.16 -14.51
C LEU A 125 -5.94 -9.67 -14.54
N LEU A 126 -6.73 -10.20 -13.59
CA LEU A 126 -7.13 -11.62 -13.59
C LEU A 126 -7.81 -12.03 -14.89
N THR A 127 -8.67 -11.16 -15.42
CA THR A 127 -9.39 -11.39 -16.68
C THR A 127 -8.43 -11.40 -17.86
N ARG A 128 -7.52 -10.42 -17.94
CA ARG A 128 -6.52 -10.26 -18.99
C ARG A 128 -5.56 -11.45 -19.05
N GLU A 129 -5.05 -11.86 -17.89
CA GLU A 129 -4.08 -12.95 -17.74
C GLU A 129 -4.74 -14.34 -17.65
N ARG A 130 -6.07 -14.41 -17.69
CA ARG A 130 -6.87 -15.66 -17.58
C ARG A 130 -6.55 -16.47 -16.31
N LEU A 131 -6.24 -15.77 -15.22
CA LEU A 131 -5.95 -16.36 -13.92
C LEU A 131 -7.26 -16.72 -13.22
N LYS A 132 -7.45 -18.02 -12.92
CA LYS A 132 -8.64 -18.50 -12.20
C LYS A 132 -8.48 -18.47 -10.69
N ASP A 133 -7.26 -18.70 -10.19
CA ASP A 133 -6.96 -18.91 -8.77
C ASP A 133 -5.81 -17.98 -8.30
N GLY A 134 -5.89 -16.69 -8.68
CA GLY A 134 -4.90 -15.69 -8.28
C GLY A 134 -4.89 -15.46 -6.76
N HIS A 135 -3.73 -15.17 -6.21
CA HIS A 135 -3.52 -14.65 -4.86
C HIS A 135 -3.10 -13.19 -4.97
N VAL A 136 -3.59 -12.35 -4.08
CA VAL A 136 -3.23 -10.93 -4.02
C VAL A 136 -2.51 -10.68 -2.71
N ARG A 137 -1.38 -9.96 -2.79
CA ARG A 137 -0.74 -9.31 -1.65
C ARG A 137 -0.82 -7.80 -1.85
N SER A 138 -1.32 -7.09 -0.84
CA SER A 138 -1.38 -5.63 -0.82
C SER A 138 -1.10 -5.10 0.56
N ASN A 139 -0.45 -3.94 0.64
CA ASN A 139 -0.26 -3.23 1.89
C ASN A 139 -0.60 -1.75 1.68
N ILE A 140 -1.52 -1.24 2.49
CA ILE A 140 -2.03 0.12 2.41
C ILE A 140 -1.90 0.78 3.78
N HIS A 141 -1.14 1.86 3.82
CA HIS A 141 -1.01 2.75 4.96
C HIS A 141 -1.89 3.98 4.71
N VAL A 142 -2.72 4.34 5.69
CA VAL A 142 -3.54 5.55 5.65
C VAL A 142 -3.04 6.51 6.71
N VAL A 143 -2.56 7.66 6.28
CA VAL A 143 -2.16 8.78 7.12
C VAL A 143 -3.37 9.68 7.31
N VAL A 144 -3.57 10.16 8.53
CA VAL A 144 -4.75 10.99 8.85
C VAL A 144 -4.36 12.23 9.66
N SER A 145 -3.08 12.34 10.00
CA SER A 145 -2.57 13.43 10.83
C SER A 145 -1.55 14.25 10.04
N PRO A 146 -1.57 15.60 10.14
CA PRO A 146 -0.59 16.49 9.49
C PRO A 146 0.87 16.25 9.92
N ASP A 147 1.08 15.50 11.01
CA ASP A 147 2.39 15.10 11.50
C ASP A 147 2.94 13.81 10.84
N GLY A 148 2.20 13.23 9.89
CA GLY A 148 2.59 12.00 9.20
C GLY A 148 2.23 10.72 9.94
N SER A 149 1.54 10.79 11.09
CA SER A 149 1.15 9.60 11.84
C SER A 149 0.17 8.73 11.06
N ILE A 150 0.59 7.49 10.79
CA ILE A 150 -0.25 6.47 10.16
C ILE A 150 -1.39 6.11 11.12
N ALA A 151 -2.62 6.42 10.76
CA ALA A 151 -3.77 6.08 11.60
C ALA A 151 -4.23 4.64 11.37
N LEU A 152 -3.91 4.07 10.20
CA LEU A 152 -4.32 2.72 9.84
C LEU A 152 -3.30 2.08 8.91
N ASN A 153 -2.91 0.85 9.25
CA ASN A 153 -2.18 -0.04 8.36
C ASN A 153 -3.12 -1.21 8.03
N HIS A 154 -3.30 -1.49 6.75
CA HIS A 154 -4.06 -2.63 6.25
C HIS A 154 -3.21 -3.46 5.31
N ALA A 155 -2.80 -4.64 5.79
CA ALA A 155 -2.18 -5.68 4.98
C ALA A 155 -3.21 -6.74 4.61
N TYR A 156 -3.19 -7.16 3.35
CA TYR A 156 -3.99 -8.26 2.84
C TYR A 156 -3.08 -9.25 2.10
N GLU A 157 -3.21 -10.53 2.43
CA GLU A 157 -2.63 -11.64 1.68
C GLU A 157 -3.69 -12.75 1.58
N GLY A 158 -4.11 -13.08 0.37
CA GLY A 158 -5.14 -14.11 0.19
C GLY A 158 -5.66 -14.27 -1.24
N PRO A 159 -6.68 -15.11 -1.43
CA PRO A 159 -7.29 -15.38 -2.73
C PRO A 159 -7.95 -14.14 -3.35
N ALA A 160 -7.69 -13.89 -4.64
CA ALA A 160 -8.12 -12.67 -5.31
C ALA A 160 -9.65 -12.47 -5.38
N ASP A 161 -10.44 -13.54 -5.30
CA ASP A 161 -11.90 -13.50 -5.22
C ASP A 161 -12.43 -12.89 -3.91
N THR A 162 -11.62 -12.92 -2.85
CA THR A 162 -11.93 -12.30 -1.56
C THR A 162 -11.39 -10.88 -1.41
N PHE A 163 -10.55 -10.41 -2.34
CA PHE A 163 -9.89 -9.11 -2.28
C PHE A 163 -10.88 -7.94 -2.19
N GLU A 164 -11.93 -7.95 -3.02
CA GLU A 164 -12.98 -6.91 -2.99
C GLU A 164 -13.65 -6.80 -1.62
N ARG A 165 -13.90 -7.94 -0.97
CA ARG A 165 -14.49 -7.94 0.37
C ARG A 165 -13.54 -7.33 1.40
N ALA A 166 -12.26 -7.69 1.35
CA ALA A 166 -11.26 -7.14 2.25
C ALA A 166 -11.13 -5.61 2.11
N MET A 167 -11.12 -5.11 0.87
CA MET A 167 -11.12 -3.67 0.60
C MET A 167 -12.41 -2.97 1.07
N ALA A 168 -13.58 -3.59 0.89
CA ALA A 168 -14.84 -3.06 1.41
C ALA A 168 -14.89 -3.03 2.95
N ASP A 169 -14.29 -4.01 3.61
CA ASP A 169 -14.18 -4.05 5.07
C ASP A 169 -13.22 -2.97 5.59
N LEU A 170 -12.13 -2.69 4.86
CA LEU A 170 -11.23 -1.56 5.13
C LEU A 170 -11.98 -0.22 5.08
N SER A 171 -12.71 0.05 3.99
CA SER A 171 -13.53 1.26 3.85
C SER A 171 -14.52 1.43 5.00
N ARG A 172 -15.26 0.38 5.35
CA ARG A 172 -16.23 0.43 6.46
C ARG A 172 -15.56 0.70 7.82
N HIS A 173 -14.36 0.16 8.04
CA HIS A 173 -13.61 0.40 9.27
C HIS A 173 -13.18 1.86 9.39
N ILE A 174 -12.86 2.50 8.27
CA ILE A 174 -12.52 3.92 8.19
C ILE A 174 -13.74 4.79 8.44
N GLU A 175 -14.88 4.53 7.79
CA GLU A 175 -16.15 5.24 8.01
C GLU A 175 -16.55 5.25 9.49
N ASN A 176 -16.47 4.10 10.16
CA ASN A 176 -16.80 3.97 11.57
C ASN A 176 -15.87 4.81 12.47
N ARG A 177 -14.61 5.01 12.08
CA ARG A 177 -13.67 5.87 12.82
C ARG A 177 -14.01 7.35 12.66
N GLN A 178 -14.43 7.78 11.46
CA GLN A 178 -14.87 9.17 11.23
C GLN A 178 -16.12 9.52 12.04
N GLY A 179 -17.10 8.62 12.11
CA GLY A 179 -18.34 8.82 12.87
C GLY A 179 -18.15 8.92 14.40
N THR A 180 -16.98 8.52 14.92
CA THR A 180 -16.67 8.60 16.36
C THR A 180 -16.05 9.94 16.75
N THR A 181 -15.42 10.65 15.79
CA THR A 181 -14.79 11.96 16.03
C THR A 181 -15.76 13.15 15.98
N GLU A 182 -16.92 13.03 15.33
CA GLU A 182 -17.89 14.13 15.19
C GLU A 182 -18.85 14.28 16.40
N ASN A 183 -18.76 13.42 17.42
CA ASN A 183 -19.64 13.45 18.60
C ASN A 183 -18.96 13.87 19.91
N ARG A 184 -17.75 14.44 19.86
CA ARG A 184 -17.10 15.05 21.02
C ARG A 184 -17.41 16.55 21.10
N GLU A 185 -18.63 16.80 21.57
CA GLU A 185 -19.07 17.93 22.40
C GLU A 185 -18.41 19.30 22.18
N ASP A 186 -19.21 20.28 21.75
CA ASP A 186 -19.23 21.61 22.39
C ASP A 186 -20.11 21.52 23.65
N PRO A 187 -19.54 21.63 24.87
CA PRO A 187 -20.27 22.09 26.02
C PRO A 187 -19.50 23.23 26.69
N CYS A 188 -19.58 24.42 26.11
CA CYS A 188 -19.48 25.68 26.84
C CYS A 188 -20.41 26.67 26.10
N ALA A 189 -21.63 26.89 26.58
CA ALA A 189 -21.98 27.74 27.72
C ALA A 189 -21.56 29.19 27.50
#